data_AF-A0A2V9XPG8-F1
#
_entry.id   AF-A0A2V9XPG8-F1
#
_cell.length_a   1.000
_cell.length_b   1.000
_cell.length_c   1.000
_cell.angle_alpha   90.00
_cell.angle_beta   90.00
_cell.angle_gamma   90.00
#
_symmetry.space_group_name_H-M   'P 1'
#
loop_
_entity.id
_entity.type
_entity.pdbx_description
1 polymer ?
#
loop_
_entity_poly.entity_id
_entity_poly.type
_entity_poly.pdbx_seq_one_letter_code
_entity_poly.pdbx_strand_id
1 'polypeptide(L)'
;DVGGGVVETMRWLFSLSPNPDNRFERYAVGGHGVEMFAAHKELPGMIVDWFGITLLKKPGSAPKTNGTPLAPETVHALELIDQPGGASKAASVLGETRQRDPQAVLFSEGVVNLLGYEHLQSGDTKGAVEIMKLNATAYPNSPNVYDSLSDAYLADGQNDLARENAQKALGLLAGDTKDNEQRRKAIRTNAEQKLKQLDKTPR
;
A
#
# COMPACT_ATOMS: atom_id res chain seq x y z
N ASP A 1 2.29 18.46 4.17
CA ASP A 1 1.20 17.58 4.61
C ASP A 1 1.35 16.23 3.92
N VAL A 2 1.91 15.25 4.64
CA VAL A 2 2.34 13.93 4.10
C VAL A 2 1.22 12.88 4.33
N GLY A 3 0.00 13.33 4.62
CA GLY A 3 -1.03 12.53 5.29
C GLY A 3 -2.00 11.76 4.41
N GLY A 4 -2.10 12.04 3.11
CA GLY A 4 -3.16 11.48 2.24
C GLY A 4 -3.02 10.00 1.86
N GLY A 5 -1.93 9.33 2.27
CA GLY A 5 -1.81 7.87 2.19
C GLY A 5 -1.91 7.22 3.58
N VAL A 6 -1.35 7.88 4.60
CA VAL A 6 -1.35 7.38 5.98
C VAL A 6 -2.76 7.37 6.56
N VAL A 7 -3.59 8.39 6.31
CA VAL A 7 -4.96 8.43 6.85
C VAL A 7 -5.84 7.32 6.25
N GLU A 8 -5.64 6.97 4.99
CA GLU A 8 -6.35 5.94 4.25
C GLU A 8 -5.86 4.54 4.66
N THR A 9 -4.55 4.34 4.79
CA THR A 9 -3.97 3.12 5.36
C THR A 9 -4.40 2.91 6.80
N MET A 10 -4.45 3.98 7.60
CA MET A 10 -4.97 3.91 8.97
C MET A 10 -6.47 3.63 8.99
N ARG A 11 -7.27 4.24 8.11
CA ARG A 11 -8.70 3.89 7.99
C ARG A 11 -8.91 2.42 7.62
N TRP A 12 -8.09 1.86 6.74
CA TRP A 12 -8.12 0.44 6.42
C TRP A 12 -7.70 -0.43 7.62
N LEU A 13 -6.58 -0.14 8.28
CA LEU A 13 -6.15 -0.87 9.49
C LEU A 13 -7.21 -0.82 10.61
N PHE A 14 -7.86 0.34 10.80
CA PHE A 14 -8.98 0.48 11.73
C PHE A 14 -10.27 -0.18 11.22
N SER A 15 -10.47 -0.32 9.90
CA SER A 15 -11.59 -1.12 9.39
C SER A 15 -11.43 -2.62 9.68
N LEU A 16 -10.19 -3.09 9.91
CA LEU A 16 -9.91 -4.46 10.34
C LEU A 16 -10.24 -4.70 11.83
N SER A 17 -10.42 -3.64 12.65
CA SER A 17 -10.81 -3.75 14.06
C SER A 17 -11.57 -2.51 14.54
N PRO A 18 -12.89 -2.61 14.82
CA PRO A 18 -13.71 -1.43 15.09
C PRO A 18 -13.68 -0.95 16.56
N ASN A 19 -12.63 -1.26 17.32
CA ASN A 19 -12.60 -1.08 18.79
C ASN A 19 -12.46 0.36 19.27
N PRO A 20 -13.34 0.92 20.15
CA PRO A 20 -13.19 2.27 20.65
C PRO A 20 -11.96 2.36 21.56
N ASP A 21 -11.49 1.21 22.06
CA ASP A 21 -10.25 1.06 22.80
C ASP A 21 -9.02 1.00 21.88
N ASN A 22 -9.20 0.95 20.54
CA ASN A 22 -8.10 1.15 19.59
C ASN A 22 -7.69 2.62 19.64
N ARG A 23 -6.43 2.84 20.04
CA ARG A 23 -5.84 4.16 20.16
C ARG A 23 -4.68 4.31 19.18
N PHE A 24 -4.63 5.45 18.51
CA PHE A 24 -3.51 5.80 17.65
C PHE A 24 -2.41 6.43 18.49
N GLU A 25 -1.41 5.64 18.85
CA GLU A 25 -0.25 6.13 19.59
C GLU A 25 0.83 6.58 18.60
N ARG A 26 1.27 7.82 18.75
CA ARG A 26 2.39 8.37 17.96
C ARG A 26 3.66 8.25 18.77
N TYR A 27 4.60 7.47 18.25
CA TYR A 27 5.93 7.35 18.82
C TYR A 27 6.95 8.11 17.98
N ALA A 28 7.78 8.92 18.64
CA ALA A 28 8.80 9.74 17.97
C ALA A 28 10.00 8.92 17.47
N VAL A 29 10.18 7.72 18.00
CA VAL A 29 11.24 6.75 17.67
C VAL A 29 10.54 5.40 17.53
N GLY A 30 10.98 4.47 16.69
CA GLY A 30 10.28 3.19 16.54
C GLY A 30 10.87 2.23 15.52
N GLY A 31 11.69 2.71 14.59
CA GLY A 31 12.34 1.86 13.59
C GLY A 31 11.33 1.16 12.67
N HIS A 32 11.79 0.11 11.97
CA HIS A 32 10.92 -0.70 11.10
C HIS A 32 10.42 -1.95 11.83
N GLY A 33 9.10 -2.22 11.73
CA GLY A 33 8.50 -3.47 12.19
C GLY A 33 8.77 -3.77 13.66
N VAL A 34 9.51 -4.84 13.94
CA VAL A 34 9.75 -5.35 15.30
C VAL A 34 10.73 -4.51 16.13
N GLU A 35 11.46 -3.60 15.52
CA GLU A 35 12.39 -2.69 16.21
C GLU A 35 11.66 -1.80 17.24
N MET A 36 10.36 -1.57 17.03
CA MET A 36 9.55 -0.76 17.94
C MET A 36 9.43 -1.36 19.32
N PHE A 37 9.45 -2.69 19.46
CA PHE A 37 9.32 -3.36 20.76
C PHE A 37 10.59 -3.23 21.60
N ALA A 38 11.76 -3.08 20.96
CA ALA A 38 13.00 -2.82 21.65
C ALA A 38 13.06 -1.37 22.17
N ALA A 39 12.55 -0.43 21.36
CA ALA A 39 12.46 0.99 21.72
C ALA A 39 11.35 1.28 22.76
N HIS A 40 10.23 0.55 22.67
CA HIS A 40 9.01 0.74 23.47
C HIS A 40 8.60 -0.59 24.10
N LYS A 41 9.20 -0.87 25.25
CA LYS A 41 9.02 -2.13 25.99
C LYS A 41 7.61 -2.30 26.55
N GLU A 42 6.81 -1.23 26.56
CA GLU A 42 5.42 -1.22 27.00
C GLU A 42 4.44 -1.77 25.93
N LEU A 43 4.82 -1.76 24.65
CA LEU A 43 3.95 -2.20 23.55
C LEU A 43 3.40 -3.62 23.70
N PRO A 44 4.18 -4.65 24.12
CA PRO A 44 3.64 -5.99 24.31
C PRO A 44 2.55 -6.01 25.39
N GLY A 45 2.72 -5.25 26.48
CA GLY A 45 1.73 -5.12 27.54
C GLY A 45 0.43 -4.49 27.05
N MET A 46 0.54 -3.43 26.24
CA MET A 46 -0.62 -2.76 25.64
C MET A 46 -1.43 -3.67 24.72
N ILE A 47 -0.76 -4.54 23.95
CA ILE A 47 -1.42 -5.53 23.07
C ILE A 47 -2.14 -6.59 23.92
N VAL A 48 -1.48 -7.10 24.96
CA VAL A 48 -2.05 -8.11 25.87
C VAL A 48 -3.26 -7.55 26.64
N ASP A 49 -3.15 -6.32 27.14
CA ASP A 49 -4.24 -5.65 27.84
C ASP A 49 -5.45 -5.44 26.93
N TRP A 50 -5.21 -4.96 25.71
CA TRP A 50 -6.27 -4.81 24.71
C TRP A 50 -6.96 -6.15 24.40
N PHE A 51 -6.18 -7.21 24.20
CA PHE A 51 -6.71 -8.57 23.95
C PHE A 51 -7.56 -9.07 25.13
N GLY A 52 -7.08 -8.90 26.36
CA GLY A 52 -7.79 -9.31 27.57
C GLY A 52 -9.08 -8.53 27.81
N ILE A 53 -9.08 -7.22 27.56
CA ILE A 53 -10.25 -6.36 27.73
C ILE A 53 -11.31 -6.64 26.65
N THR A 54 -10.88 -6.89 25.42
CA THR A 54 -11.77 -6.94 24.26
C THR A 54 -12.29 -8.34 23.96
N LEU A 55 -11.41 -9.34 23.89
CA LEU A 55 -11.75 -10.67 23.36
C LEU A 55 -12.06 -11.70 24.44
N LEU A 56 -11.41 -11.60 25.62
CA LEU A 56 -11.65 -12.52 26.73
C LEU A 56 -12.79 -12.08 27.65
N LYS A 57 -12.93 -10.77 27.93
CA LYS A 57 -13.89 -10.26 28.91
C LYS A 57 -15.22 -9.77 28.31
N LYS A 58 -15.29 -9.50 27.00
CA LYS A 58 -16.52 -9.08 26.29
C LYS A 58 -16.71 -9.82 24.94
N PRO A 59 -16.79 -11.16 24.94
CA PRO A 59 -17.04 -11.90 23.70
C PRO A 59 -18.40 -11.52 23.11
N GLY A 60 -18.42 -11.03 21.87
CA GLY A 60 -19.67 -10.76 21.11
C GLY A 60 -20.06 -9.29 20.93
N SER A 61 -19.40 -8.35 21.61
CA SER A 61 -19.63 -6.91 21.40
C SER A 61 -18.54 -6.33 20.52
N ALA A 62 -18.45 -6.81 19.27
CA ALA A 62 -17.62 -6.17 18.27
C ALA A 62 -18.10 -4.70 18.14
N PRO A 63 -17.22 -3.73 18.39
CA PRO A 63 -17.63 -2.35 18.54
C PRO A 63 -18.11 -1.72 17.23
N LYS A 64 -18.98 -0.69 17.36
CA LYS A 64 -19.64 -0.06 16.21
C LYS A 64 -18.64 0.82 15.46
N THR A 65 -18.50 0.62 14.16
CA THR A 65 -17.58 1.39 13.30
C THR A 65 -17.97 2.87 13.28
N ASN A 66 -16.99 3.78 13.41
CA ASN A 66 -17.19 5.23 13.21
C ASN A 66 -17.09 5.64 11.73
N GLY A 67 -17.06 4.67 10.81
CA GLY A 67 -16.93 4.88 9.38
C GLY A 67 -17.96 4.06 8.60
N THR A 68 -18.28 4.54 7.41
CA THR A 68 -19.07 3.78 6.43
C THR A 68 -18.37 2.44 6.18
N PRO A 69 -19.06 1.30 6.34
CA PRO A 69 -18.52 0.00 5.98
C PRO A 69 -17.98 0.04 4.54
N LEU A 70 -16.81 -0.55 4.32
CA LEU A 70 -16.30 -0.74 2.97
C LEU A 70 -17.30 -1.60 2.18
N ALA A 71 -17.44 -1.31 0.89
CA ALA A 71 -18.31 -2.10 0.04
C ALA A 71 -17.83 -3.57 0.01
N PRO A 72 -18.73 -4.57 -0.06
CA PRO A 72 -18.35 -5.98 -0.07
C PRO A 72 -17.28 -6.32 -1.12
N GLU A 73 -17.36 -5.73 -2.30
CA GLU A 73 -16.39 -5.87 -3.39
C GLU A 73 -15.00 -5.31 -3.04
N THR A 74 -14.94 -4.23 -2.25
CA THR A 74 -13.68 -3.68 -1.73
C THR A 74 -13.04 -4.65 -0.75
N VAL A 75 -13.81 -5.18 0.19
CA VAL A 75 -13.32 -6.15 1.19
C VAL A 75 -12.82 -7.40 0.47
N HIS A 76 -13.62 -7.94 -0.44
CA HIS A 76 -13.26 -9.12 -1.22
C HIS A 76 -11.99 -8.90 -2.05
N ALA A 77 -11.86 -7.75 -2.72
CA ALA A 77 -10.67 -7.45 -3.49
C ALA A 77 -9.43 -7.38 -2.59
N LEU A 78 -9.50 -6.73 -1.43
CA LEU A 78 -8.38 -6.59 -0.50
C LEU A 78 -7.94 -7.94 0.10
N GLU A 79 -8.88 -8.81 0.46
CA GLU A 79 -8.60 -10.17 0.94
C GLU A 79 -7.85 -11.02 -0.08
N LEU A 80 -8.09 -10.77 -1.37
CA LEU A 80 -7.46 -11.52 -2.44
C LEU A 80 -6.00 -11.13 -2.65
N ILE A 81 -5.63 -9.84 -2.54
CA ILE A 81 -4.34 -9.31 -3.04
C ILE A 81 -3.14 -10.13 -2.54
N ASP A 82 -3.11 -10.45 -1.25
CA ASP A 82 -1.99 -11.10 -0.56
C ASP A 82 -1.94 -12.64 -0.74
N GLN A 83 -2.94 -13.22 -1.42
CA GLN A 83 -2.97 -14.64 -1.72
C GLN A 83 -2.14 -14.97 -2.98
N PRO A 84 -1.67 -16.21 -3.16
CA PRO A 84 -1.06 -16.66 -4.42
C PRO A 84 -1.99 -16.43 -5.62
N GLY A 85 -1.53 -15.64 -6.61
CA GLY A 85 -2.34 -15.22 -7.76
C GLY A 85 -3.46 -14.22 -7.44
N GLY A 86 -3.45 -13.70 -6.22
CA GLY A 86 -4.42 -12.82 -5.62
C GLY A 86 -4.60 -11.49 -6.31
N ALA A 87 -3.48 -10.82 -6.61
CA ALA A 87 -3.48 -9.54 -7.34
C ALA A 87 -4.21 -9.63 -8.69
N SER A 88 -4.08 -10.73 -9.45
CA SER A 88 -4.81 -10.91 -10.72
C SER A 88 -6.31 -11.12 -10.51
N LYS A 89 -6.72 -11.81 -9.43
CA LYS A 89 -8.14 -11.95 -9.06
C LYS A 89 -8.72 -10.60 -8.64
N ALA A 90 -8.01 -9.85 -7.81
CA ALA A 90 -8.39 -8.49 -7.43
C ALA A 90 -8.49 -7.55 -8.64
N ALA A 91 -7.61 -7.69 -9.64
CA ALA A 91 -7.71 -6.95 -10.90
C ALA A 91 -8.98 -7.31 -11.70
N SER A 92 -9.40 -8.58 -11.66
CA SER A 92 -10.63 -9.05 -12.30
C SER A 92 -11.86 -8.44 -11.62
N VAL A 93 -11.90 -8.44 -10.28
CA VAL A 93 -12.96 -7.78 -9.50
C VAL A 93 -13.03 -6.28 -9.84
N LEU A 94 -11.89 -5.60 -9.90
CA LEU A 94 -11.82 -4.20 -10.33
C LEU A 94 -12.38 -3.99 -11.74
N GLY A 95 -12.01 -4.87 -12.68
CA GLY A 95 -12.49 -4.82 -14.06
C GLY A 95 -14.01 -4.99 -14.16
N GLU A 96 -14.58 -5.97 -13.46
CA GLU A 96 -16.02 -6.20 -13.41
C GLU A 96 -16.78 -5.02 -12.80
N THR A 97 -16.26 -4.44 -11.72
CA THR A 97 -16.84 -3.23 -11.13
C THR A 97 -16.79 -2.06 -12.10
N ARG A 98 -15.68 -1.89 -12.83
CA ARG A 98 -15.53 -0.81 -13.82
C ARG A 98 -16.39 -0.93 -15.06
N GLN A 99 -16.89 -2.12 -15.37
CA GLN A 99 -17.94 -2.28 -16.40
C GLN A 99 -19.25 -1.60 -15.99
N ARG A 100 -19.53 -1.51 -14.69
CA ARG A 100 -20.76 -0.89 -14.14
C ARG A 100 -20.52 0.58 -13.76
N ASP A 101 -19.35 0.89 -13.22
CA ASP A 101 -18.91 2.23 -12.88
C ASP A 101 -17.46 2.46 -13.35
N PRO A 102 -17.23 3.09 -14.50
CA PRO A 102 -15.89 3.32 -15.05
C PRO A 102 -14.93 4.07 -14.13
N GLN A 103 -15.43 4.81 -13.14
CA GLN A 103 -14.62 5.56 -12.17
C GLN A 103 -14.45 4.82 -10.84
N ALA A 104 -14.92 3.57 -10.73
CA ALA A 104 -14.81 2.79 -9.51
C ALA A 104 -13.35 2.65 -9.05
N VAL A 105 -13.17 2.88 -7.75
CA VAL A 105 -11.92 2.69 -7.00
C VAL A 105 -12.23 1.72 -5.87
N LEU A 106 -11.75 0.49 -5.98
CA LEU A 106 -12.04 -0.55 -4.99
C LEU A 106 -11.16 -0.48 -3.75
N PHE A 107 -9.92 -0.04 -3.89
CA PHE A 107 -8.93 -0.03 -2.80
C PHE A 107 -8.04 1.19 -2.95
N SER A 108 -7.43 1.63 -1.85
CA SER A 108 -6.52 2.78 -1.83
C SER A 108 -5.21 2.47 -2.53
N GLU A 109 -4.70 3.43 -3.31
CA GLU A 109 -3.37 3.41 -3.93
C GLU A 109 -2.30 3.07 -2.89
N GLY A 110 -2.35 3.75 -1.74
CA GLY A 110 -1.34 3.61 -0.69
C GLY A 110 -1.35 2.24 -0.02
N VAL A 111 -2.53 1.62 0.15
CA VAL A 111 -2.66 0.28 0.73
C VAL A 111 -2.05 -0.77 -0.19
N VAL A 112 -2.39 -0.74 -1.48
CA VAL A 112 -1.82 -1.69 -2.43
C VAL A 112 -0.32 -1.46 -2.61
N ASN A 113 0.14 -0.20 -2.57
CA ASN A 113 1.56 0.11 -2.62
C ASN A 113 2.32 -0.49 -1.42
N LEU A 114 1.74 -0.37 -0.21
CA LEU A 114 2.31 -0.95 1.00
C LEU A 114 2.50 -2.47 0.87
N LEU A 115 1.44 -3.19 0.46
CA LEU A 115 1.50 -4.64 0.24
C LEU A 115 2.59 -5.01 -0.79
N GLY A 116 2.67 -4.26 -1.89
CA GLY A 116 3.72 -4.49 -2.89
C GLY A 116 5.14 -4.33 -2.34
N TYR A 117 5.38 -3.33 -1.48
CA TYR A 117 6.68 -3.16 -0.83
C TYR A 117 6.96 -4.20 0.26
N GLU A 118 5.93 -4.71 0.95
CA GLU A 118 6.10 -5.85 1.89
C GLU A 118 6.57 -7.11 1.16
N HIS A 119 6.02 -7.40 -0.02
CA HIS A 119 6.52 -8.48 -0.88
C HIS A 119 7.97 -8.22 -1.34
N LEU A 120 8.33 -6.98 -1.73
CA LEU A 120 9.72 -6.65 -2.07
C LEU A 120 10.68 -6.87 -0.90
N GLN A 121 10.29 -6.45 0.30
CA GLN A 121 11.11 -6.58 1.51
C GLN A 121 11.30 -8.04 1.93
N SER A 122 10.32 -8.90 1.67
CA SER A 122 10.42 -10.34 1.92
C SER A 122 11.16 -11.12 0.81
N GLY A 123 11.50 -10.45 -0.30
CA GLY A 123 12.19 -11.05 -1.43
C GLY A 123 11.28 -11.71 -2.47
N ASP A 124 9.95 -11.63 -2.31
CA ASP A 124 8.98 -12.05 -3.32
C ASP A 124 8.82 -10.97 -4.40
N THR A 125 9.84 -10.84 -5.24
CA THR A 125 9.89 -9.85 -6.31
C THR A 125 8.77 -10.05 -7.34
N LYS A 126 8.37 -11.30 -7.60
CA LYS A 126 7.30 -11.62 -8.55
C LYS A 126 5.93 -11.25 -8.00
N GLY A 127 5.64 -11.57 -6.75
CA GLY A 127 4.40 -11.15 -6.09
C GLY A 127 4.29 -9.63 -6.04
N ALA A 128 5.38 -8.94 -5.69
CA ALA A 128 5.43 -7.49 -5.72
C ALA A 128 5.11 -6.91 -7.10
N VAL A 129 5.67 -7.45 -8.19
CA VAL A 129 5.37 -7.01 -9.56
C VAL A 129 3.87 -7.13 -9.85
N GLU A 130 3.24 -8.24 -9.50
CA GLU A 130 1.80 -8.43 -9.74
C GLU A 130 0.93 -7.48 -8.92
N ILE A 131 1.27 -7.22 -7.66
CA ILE A 131 0.58 -6.26 -6.80
C ILE A 131 0.76 -4.82 -7.32
N MET A 132 1.96 -4.44 -7.76
CA MET A 132 2.21 -3.12 -8.32
C MET A 132 1.50 -2.92 -9.68
N LYS A 133 1.37 -3.97 -10.50
CA LYS A 133 0.55 -3.94 -11.73
C LYS A 133 -0.94 -3.74 -11.42
N LEU A 134 -1.46 -4.37 -10.36
CA LEU A 134 -2.81 -4.10 -9.87
C LEU A 134 -2.97 -2.62 -9.50
N ASN A 135 -2.00 -2.04 -8.79
CA ASN A 135 -2.04 -0.64 -8.40
C ASN A 135 -2.01 0.30 -9.63
N ALA A 136 -1.14 0.01 -10.60
CA ALA A 136 -1.08 0.75 -11.87
C ALA A 136 -2.40 0.66 -12.67
N THR A 137 -3.08 -0.49 -12.62
CA THR A 137 -4.40 -0.66 -13.23
C THR A 137 -5.45 0.20 -12.51
N ALA A 138 -5.40 0.25 -11.18
CA ALA A 138 -6.33 1.05 -10.39
C ALA A 138 -6.09 2.56 -10.54
N TYR A 139 -4.82 2.99 -10.68
CA TYR A 139 -4.42 4.39 -10.69
C TYR A 139 -3.54 4.74 -11.91
N PRO A 140 -4.06 4.66 -13.14
CA PRO A 140 -3.26 4.73 -14.36
C PRO A 140 -2.59 6.09 -14.62
N ASN A 141 -2.96 7.13 -13.87
CA ASN A 141 -2.40 8.48 -13.96
C ASN A 141 -1.52 8.86 -12.75
N SER A 142 -1.30 7.95 -11.80
CA SER A 142 -0.49 8.23 -10.61
C SER A 142 0.99 8.05 -10.94
N PRO A 143 1.86 9.06 -10.80
CA PRO A 143 3.29 8.87 -11.00
C PRO A 143 3.90 7.91 -9.96
N ASN A 144 3.34 7.87 -8.76
CA ASN A 144 3.79 7.01 -7.67
C ASN A 144 3.68 5.51 -8.01
N VAL A 145 2.55 5.07 -8.60
CA VAL A 145 2.38 3.64 -8.91
C VAL A 145 3.34 3.14 -9.98
N TYR A 146 3.73 3.99 -10.94
CA TYR A 146 4.73 3.61 -11.95
C TYR A 146 6.15 3.65 -11.39
N ASP A 147 6.45 4.56 -10.47
CA ASP A 147 7.74 4.55 -9.77
C ASP A 147 7.89 3.28 -8.91
N SER A 148 6.86 2.91 -8.16
CA SER A 148 6.84 1.68 -7.35
C SER A 148 6.82 0.40 -8.20
N LEU A 149 6.10 0.37 -9.32
CA LEU A 149 6.18 -0.74 -10.28
C LEU A 149 7.57 -0.86 -10.91
N SER A 150 8.23 0.27 -11.14
CA SER A 150 9.61 0.29 -11.60
C SER A 150 10.60 -0.26 -10.56
N ASP A 151 10.38 0.01 -9.26
CA ASP A 151 11.15 -0.64 -8.18
C ASP A 151 10.99 -2.16 -8.21
N ALA A 152 9.74 -2.63 -8.37
CA ALA A 152 9.45 -4.05 -8.37
C ALA A 152 10.09 -4.78 -9.55
N TYR A 153 10.00 -4.22 -10.77
CA TYR A 153 10.68 -4.78 -11.93
C TYR A 153 12.20 -4.76 -11.80
N LEU A 154 12.78 -3.71 -11.23
CA LEU A 154 14.21 -3.64 -11.01
C LEU A 154 14.67 -4.74 -10.05
N ALA A 155 13.94 -4.95 -8.95
CA ALA A 155 14.23 -6.01 -7.99
C ALA A 155 14.10 -7.42 -8.61
N ASP A 156 13.14 -7.62 -9.51
CA ASP A 156 12.95 -8.87 -10.25
C ASP A 156 13.96 -9.07 -11.41
N GLY A 157 14.85 -8.09 -11.65
CA GLY A 157 15.85 -8.13 -12.72
C GLY A 157 15.32 -7.79 -14.12
N GLN A 158 14.07 -7.33 -14.23
CA GLN A 158 13.43 -6.94 -15.48
C GLN A 158 13.76 -5.48 -15.84
N ASN A 159 15.04 -5.22 -16.15
CA ASN A 159 15.61 -3.89 -16.32
C ASN A 159 14.92 -3.00 -17.36
N ASP A 160 14.47 -3.57 -18.47
CA ASP A 160 13.80 -2.79 -19.54
C ASP A 160 12.41 -2.31 -19.10
N LEU A 161 11.65 -3.17 -18.41
CA LEU A 161 10.36 -2.80 -17.83
C LEU A 161 10.53 -1.79 -16.67
N ALA A 162 11.58 -1.95 -15.87
CA ALA A 162 11.91 -0.96 -14.84
C ALA A 162 12.17 0.42 -15.49
N ARG A 163 12.96 0.48 -16.57
CA ARG A 163 13.25 1.72 -17.30
C ARG A 163 11.99 2.37 -17.86
N GLU A 164 11.14 1.59 -18.52
CA GLU A 164 9.88 2.06 -19.11
C GLU A 164 8.99 2.71 -18.04
N ASN A 165 8.82 2.04 -16.89
CA ASN A 165 7.94 2.53 -15.83
C ASN A 165 8.53 3.76 -15.10
N ALA A 166 9.85 3.85 -14.92
CA ALA A 166 10.48 5.06 -14.38
C ALA A 166 10.29 6.27 -15.32
N GLN A 167 10.43 6.07 -16.64
CA GLN A 167 10.15 7.13 -17.61
C GLN A 167 8.68 7.56 -17.59
N LYS A 168 7.77 6.59 -17.47
CA LYS A 168 6.34 6.87 -17.36
C LYS A 168 5.98 7.66 -16.10
N ALA A 169 6.57 7.31 -14.95
CA ALA A 169 6.41 8.06 -13.71
C ALA A 169 6.83 9.54 -13.90
N LEU A 170 7.98 9.78 -14.52
CA LEU A 170 8.46 11.14 -14.82
C LEU A 170 7.51 11.91 -15.75
N GLY A 171 6.97 11.25 -16.78
CA GLY A 171 6.02 11.86 -17.71
C GLY A 171 4.71 12.28 -17.05
N LEU A 172 4.24 11.53 -16.06
CA LEU A 172 2.97 11.80 -15.37
C LEU A 172 3.06 12.91 -14.31
N LEU A 173 4.25 13.21 -13.78
CA LEU A 173 4.44 14.24 -12.75
C LEU A 173 3.96 15.64 -13.17
N ALA A 174 3.95 15.96 -14.46
CA ALA A 174 3.48 17.25 -14.96
C ALA A 174 1.95 17.42 -14.82
N GLY A 175 1.20 16.32 -14.90
CA GLY A 175 -0.27 16.30 -14.76
C GLY A 175 -0.77 15.94 -13.36
N ASP A 176 0.13 15.65 -12.43
CA ASP A 176 -0.23 15.20 -11.10
C ASP A 176 -0.65 16.36 -10.18
N THR A 177 -1.94 16.38 -9.87
CA THR A 177 -2.57 17.32 -8.95
C THR A 177 -2.88 16.72 -7.58
N LYS A 178 -2.68 15.41 -7.40
CA LYS A 178 -2.99 14.71 -6.15
C LYS A 178 -1.85 14.87 -5.16
N ASP A 179 -0.61 14.77 -5.62
CA ASP A 179 0.55 14.88 -4.75
C ASP A 179 1.00 16.31 -4.55
N ASN A 180 1.46 16.61 -3.34
CA ASN A 180 2.13 17.88 -3.06
C ASN A 180 3.51 17.93 -3.75
N GLU A 181 4.09 19.12 -3.84
CA GLU A 181 5.37 19.34 -4.51
C GLU A 181 6.51 18.48 -3.94
N GLN A 182 6.55 18.30 -2.62
CA GLN A 182 7.57 17.49 -1.96
C GLN A 182 7.49 16.02 -2.38
N ARG A 183 6.28 15.44 -2.42
CA ARG A 183 6.07 14.06 -2.86
C ARG A 183 6.40 13.90 -4.35
N ARG A 184 5.97 14.84 -5.20
CA ARG A 184 6.35 14.86 -6.63
C ARG A 184 7.86 14.93 -6.84
N LYS A 185 8.59 15.70 -6.02
CA LYS A 185 10.05 15.79 -6.05
C LYS A 185 10.73 14.48 -5.60
N ALA A 186 10.17 13.80 -4.59
CA ALA A 186 10.67 12.51 -4.14
C ALA A 186 10.54 11.45 -5.24
N ILE A 187 9.35 11.34 -5.84
CA ILE A 187 9.09 10.42 -6.97
C ILE A 187 10.03 10.71 -8.14
N ARG A 188 10.20 11.99 -8.51
CA ARG A 188 11.16 12.41 -9.55
C ARG A 188 12.57 11.93 -9.26
N THR A 189 13.03 12.17 -8.04
CA THR A 189 14.40 11.84 -7.63
C THR A 189 14.63 10.34 -7.68
N ASN A 190 13.67 9.54 -7.19
CA ASN A 190 13.76 8.08 -7.21
C ASN A 190 13.83 7.55 -8.66
N ALA A 191 12.90 7.98 -9.52
CA ALA A 191 12.86 7.56 -10.92
C ALA A 191 14.14 7.96 -11.68
N GLU A 192 14.66 9.18 -11.49
CA GLU A 192 15.91 9.63 -12.12
C GLU A 192 17.14 8.85 -11.64
N GLN A 193 17.23 8.55 -10.34
CA GLN A 193 18.31 7.74 -9.78
C GLN A 193 18.29 6.33 -10.36
N LYS A 194 17.11 5.75 -10.48
CA LYS A 194 16.89 4.42 -11.05
C LYS A 194 17.30 4.33 -12.52
N LEU A 195 16.94 5.33 -13.32
CA LEU A 195 17.39 5.42 -14.71
C LEU A 195 18.92 5.49 -14.81
N LYS A 196 19.57 6.31 -13.97
CA LYS A 196 21.03 6.39 -13.91
C LYS A 196 21.69 5.08 -13.49
N GLN A 197 21.06 4.31 -12.62
CA GLN A 197 21.52 2.97 -12.24
C GLN A 197 21.43 2.02 -13.45
N LEU A 198 20.28 1.99 -14.11
CA LEU A 198 19.98 1.14 -15.26
C LEU A 198 20.82 1.46 -16.50
N ASP A 199 21.34 2.68 -16.64
CA ASP A 199 22.25 3.07 -17.72
C ASP A 199 23.70 2.61 -17.49
N LYS A 200 24.07 2.32 -16.24
CA LYS A 200 25.39 1.79 -15.87
C LYS A 200 25.47 0.27 -15.94
N THR A 201 24.33 -0.41 -15.98
CA THR A 201 24.24 -1.86 -16.10
C THR A 201 24.30 -2.26 -17.58
N PRO A 202 25.28 -3.08 -18.01
CA PRO A 202 25.31 -3.60 -19.38
C PRO A 202 24.02 -4.35 -19.72
N ARG A 203 23.53 -4.20 -20.96
CA ARG A 203 22.37 -4.93 -21.48
C ARG A 203 22.66 -6.40 -21.67
#